data_AF-A0A8I6G1T6-F1
#
_entry.id   AF-A0A8I6G1T6-F1
#
_cell.length_a   1.000
_cell.length_b   1.000
_cell.length_c   1.000
_cell.angle_alpha   90.00
_cell.angle_beta   90.00
_cell.angle_gamma   90.00
#
_symmetry.space_group_name_H-M   'P 1'
#
loop_
_entity.id
_entity.type
_entity.pdbx_description
1 polymer ?
#
loop_
_entity_poly.entity_id
_entity_poly.type
_entity_poly.pdbx_seq_one_letter_code
_entity_poly.pdbx_strand_id
1 'polypeptide(L)'
;MGGRHVAVKIVKNVDRYCEAAQSEIQVLEHLNATDPHSTFRCVQMLEWFEHRGHICIVFELLGLSTYDFIKENSFLPFRMDHIRKMAYQICKSVNFLHSNKLTHTDLKPENILFVKSDYTEAYNPKMKRDERTIVNPDIKVVDFGSATYDDEHHSTLVSTRHYRAPEVILALGWSQPCDVWSIGCILIEYYLGFTVFPTHDSREHLAMMERILGPLPKHMIEKTRKRTYFHHDRLDWDEHSSAGRYVSRRCKPLKEFMLSQDAEHELLFDLIGKMLEYDPAKRITLKEALKHPFFYPLKKHT
;
A
#
# COMPACT_ATOMS: atom_id res chain seq x y z
N MET A 1 27.29 25.15 -14.95
CA MET A 1 27.19 24.54 -13.61
C MET A 1 25.81 23.91 -13.49
N GLY A 2 25.72 22.60 -13.66
CA GLY A 2 24.44 21.89 -13.77
C GLY A 2 23.84 21.61 -12.39
N GLY A 3 22.92 22.45 -11.94
CA GLY A 3 22.17 22.24 -10.70
C GLY A 3 21.06 21.21 -10.92
N ARG A 4 21.33 19.92 -10.68
CA ARG A 4 20.30 18.88 -10.62
C ARG A 4 19.54 19.04 -9.30
N HIS A 5 18.21 19.17 -9.35
CA HIS A 5 17.38 19.11 -8.15
C HIS A 5 17.34 17.67 -7.60
N VAL A 6 17.41 17.54 -6.28
CA VAL A 6 17.39 16.28 -5.53
C VAL A 6 16.45 16.42 -4.34
N ALA A 7 15.99 15.29 -3.80
CA ALA A 7 15.30 15.25 -2.51
C ALA A 7 16.29 14.83 -1.43
N VAL A 8 16.33 15.52 -0.29
CA VAL A 8 17.20 15.16 0.84
C VAL A 8 16.31 14.84 2.05
N LYS A 9 16.31 13.57 2.48
CA LYS A 9 15.64 13.12 3.70
C LYS A 9 16.57 13.40 4.88
N ILE A 10 16.26 14.44 5.65
CA ILE A 10 17.02 14.80 6.86
C ILE A 10 16.36 14.11 8.06
N VAL A 11 17.07 13.13 8.62
CA VAL A 11 16.56 12.29 9.70
C VAL A 11 16.78 12.99 11.05
N LYS A 12 15.78 12.95 11.93
CA LYS A 12 15.92 13.49 13.30
C LYS A 12 16.99 12.70 14.05
N ASN A 13 17.86 13.41 14.77
CA ASN A 13 18.89 12.81 15.61
C ASN A 13 18.27 12.20 16.88
N VAL A 14 17.62 11.06 16.72
CA VAL A 14 17.01 10.23 17.78
C VAL A 14 17.25 8.78 17.40
N ASP A 15 17.79 7.98 18.31
CA ASP A 15 18.31 6.63 18.07
C ASP A 15 17.42 5.76 17.18
N ARG A 16 16.13 5.65 17.52
CA ARG A 16 15.16 4.86 16.74
C ARG A 16 15.05 5.29 15.28
N TYR A 17 15.12 6.58 14.98
CA TYR A 17 15.06 7.09 13.61
C TYR A 17 16.39 6.90 12.89
N CYS A 18 17.51 7.01 13.62
CA CYS A 18 18.84 6.74 13.07
C CYS A 18 19.01 5.27 12.69
N GLU A 19 18.56 4.33 13.53
CA GLU A 19 18.54 2.89 13.23
C GLU A 19 17.73 2.58 11.97
N ALA A 20 16.51 3.13 11.87
CA ALA A 20 15.67 2.97 10.68
C ALA A 20 16.33 3.56 9.42
N ALA A 21 17.02 4.70 9.53
CA ALA A 21 17.73 5.32 8.42
C ALA A 21 18.95 4.50 7.97
N GLN A 22 19.70 3.91 8.91
CA GLN A 22 20.81 3.01 8.59
C GLN A 22 20.30 1.75 7.88
N SER A 23 19.21 1.17 8.37
CA SER A 23 18.53 0.04 7.71
C SER A 23 18.07 0.41 6.29
N GLU A 24 17.49 1.60 6.12
CA GLU A 24 17.06 2.12 4.82
C GLU A 24 18.23 2.26 3.84
N ILE A 25 19.35 2.82 4.29
CA ILE A 25 20.57 2.98 3.48
C ILE A 25 21.06 1.61 2.99
N GLN A 26 21.16 0.61 3.87
CA GLN A 26 21.64 -0.73 3.51
C GLN A 26 20.72 -1.40 2.47
N VAL A 27 19.40 -1.31 2.65
CA VAL A 27 18.43 -1.82 1.70
C VAL A 27 18.56 -1.10 0.36
N LEU A 28 18.67 0.23 0.36
CA LEU A 28 18.79 1.03 -0.86
C LEU A 28 20.11 0.76 -1.61
N GLU A 29 21.23 0.61 -0.91
CA GLU A 29 22.51 0.23 -1.52
C GLU A 29 22.40 -1.13 -2.22
N HIS A 30 21.80 -2.12 -1.56
CA HIS A 30 21.55 -3.44 -2.16
C HIS A 30 20.64 -3.33 -3.39
N LEU A 31 19.47 -2.69 -3.28
CA LEU A 31 18.53 -2.58 -4.40
C LEU A 31 19.10 -1.79 -5.58
N ASN A 32 19.84 -0.71 -5.32
CA ASN A 32 20.51 0.07 -6.36
C ASN A 32 21.63 -0.74 -7.06
N ALA A 33 22.38 -1.54 -6.32
CA ALA A 33 23.41 -2.41 -6.90
C ALA A 33 22.79 -3.51 -7.77
N THR A 34 21.66 -4.07 -7.33
CA THR A 34 20.94 -5.13 -8.05
C THR A 34 20.17 -4.61 -9.27
N ASP A 35 19.65 -3.38 -9.23
CA ASP A 35 18.97 -2.72 -10.35
C ASP A 35 19.44 -1.26 -10.56
N PRO A 36 20.66 -1.06 -11.13
CA PRO A 36 21.26 0.27 -11.29
C PRO A 36 20.46 1.24 -12.18
N HIS A 37 19.56 0.70 -13.02
CA HIS A 37 18.73 1.48 -13.93
C HIS A 37 17.30 1.71 -13.40
N SER A 38 16.99 1.23 -12.18
CA SER A 38 15.66 1.36 -11.58
C SER A 38 14.54 0.81 -12.49
N THR A 39 14.82 -0.28 -13.22
CA THR A 39 13.88 -1.03 -14.05
C THR A 39 12.65 -1.51 -13.28
N PHE A 40 12.82 -1.74 -11.98
CA PHE A 40 11.80 -2.18 -11.04
C PHE A 40 11.20 -1.04 -10.21
N ARG A 41 11.55 0.23 -10.46
CA ARG A 41 10.84 1.42 -9.91
C ARG A 41 10.89 1.54 -8.39
N CYS A 42 11.98 1.10 -7.77
CA CYS A 42 12.35 1.58 -6.43
C CYS A 42 13.02 2.96 -6.57
N VAL A 43 12.83 3.87 -5.61
CA VAL A 43 13.52 5.16 -5.63
C VAL A 43 15.04 4.96 -5.54
N GLN A 44 15.78 5.73 -6.34
CA GLN A 44 17.23 5.68 -6.33
C GLN A 44 17.80 6.61 -5.26
N MET A 45 18.50 6.01 -4.30
CA MET A 45 19.45 6.73 -3.45
C MET A 45 20.66 7.14 -4.29
N LEU A 46 21.07 8.40 -4.19
CA LEU A 46 22.23 8.95 -4.90
C LEU A 46 23.48 8.93 -4.01
N GLU A 47 23.32 9.32 -2.76
CA GLU A 47 24.35 9.31 -1.72
C GLU A 47 23.69 9.45 -0.34
N TRP A 48 24.50 9.30 0.71
CA TRP A 48 24.11 9.66 2.07
C TRP A 48 25.30 10.29 2.79
N PHE A 49 25.03 11.16 3.76
CA PHE A 49 26.05 11.81 4.57
C PHE A 49 25.50 12.20 5.93
N GLU A 50 26.37 12.58 6.85
CA GLU A 50 25.98 13.17 8.13
C GLU A 50 26.16 14.70 8.11
N HIS A 51 25.19 15.43 8.65
CA HIS A 51 25.26 16.88 8.80
C HIS A 51 24.79 17.31 10.18
N ARG A 52 25.71 17.82 11.01
CA ARG A 52 25.42 18.30 12.37
C ARG A 52 24.69 17.26 13.24
N GLY A 53 25.09 16.00 13.11
CA GLY A 53 24.48 14.87 13.84
C GLY A 53 23.18 14.33 13.22
N HIS A 54 22.75 14.83 12.07
CA HIS A 54 21.62 14.28 11.32
C HIS A 54 22.12 13.41 10.17
N ILE A 55 21.54 12.21 10.02
CA ILE A 55 21.72 11.41 8.80
C ILE A 55 20.89 12.06 7.68
N CYS A 56 21.53 12.31 6.55
CA CYS A 56 20.94 12.89 5.35
C CYS A 56 21.04 11.87 4.22
N ILE A 57 19.90 11.47 3.66
CA ILE A 57 19.85 10.55 2.52
C ILE A 57 19.39 11.34 1.29
N VAL A 58 20.18 11.30 0.22
CA VAL A 58 19.92 12.04 -1.02
C VAL A 58 19.29 11.10 -2.04
N PHE A 59 18.17 11.52 -2.62
CA PHE A 59 17.41 10.76 -3.61
C PHE A 59 17.26 11.55 -4.91
N GLU A 60 16.92 10.85 -6.00
CA GLU A 60 16.31 11.51 -7.14
C GLU A 60 15.05 12.29 -6.71
N LEU A 61 14.84 13.47 -7.28
CA LEU A 61 13.61 14.22 -7.03
C LEU A 61 12.44 13.59 -7.79
N LEU A 62 11.37 13.27 -7.07
CA LEU A 62 10.10 12.78 -7.59
C LEU A 62 8.99 13.85 -7.45
N GLY A 63 7.83 13.58 -8.03
CA GLY A 63 6.62 14.40 -7.85
C GLY A 63 5.90 14.10 -6.54
N LEU A 64 4.63 14.53 -6.48
CA LEU A 64 3.75 14.26 -5.33
C LEU A 64 3.59 12.76 -5.05
N SER A 65 3.35 12.44 -3.79
CA SER A 65 2.81 11.13 -3.43
C SER A 65 1.42 10.96 -4.05
N THR A 66 1.01 9.71 -4.30
CA THR A 66 -0.35 9.44 -4.81
C THR A 66 -1.42 9.89 -3.82
N TYR A 67 -1.13 9.83 -2.51
CA TYR A 67 -1.97 10.40 -1.46
C TYR A 67 -2.13 11.92 -1.62
N ASP A 68 -1.02 12.65 -1.72
CA ASP A 68 -1.06 14.11 -1.82
C ASP A 68 -1.76 14.56 -3.10
N PHE A 69 -1.58 13.83 -4.20
CA PHE A 69 -2.31 14.09 -5.43
C PHE A 69 -3.83 13.90 -5.25
N ILE A 70 -4.27 12.79 -4.63
CA ILE A 70 -5.70 12.55 -4.32
C ILE A 70 -6.25 13.66 -3.43
N LYS A 71 -5.50 14.03 -2.37
CA LYS A 71 -5.88 15.08 -1.41
C LYS A 71 -6.03 16.43 -2.10
N GLU A 72 -5.06 16.83 -2.92
CA GLU A 72 -5.13 18.06 -3.68
C GLU A 72 -6.23 18.04 -4.74
N ASN A 73 -6.54 16.86 -5.29
CA ASN A 73 -7.68 16.64 -6.17
C ASN A 73 -9.00 16.44 -5.40
N SER A 74 -9.11 16.95 -4.17
CA SER A 74 -10.33 16.91 -3.35
C SER A 74 -10.89 15.50 -3.14
N PHE A 75 -10.00 14.53 -2.91
CA PHE A 75 -10.29 13.12 -2.69
C PHE A 75 -11.07 12.48 -3.84
N LEU A 76 -10.82 12.94 -5.07
CA LEU A 76 -11.30 12.29 -6.28
C LEU A 76 -10.47 11.02 -6.55
N PRO A 77 -11.12 9.91 -6.95
CA PRO A 77 -10.42 8.69 -7.33
C PRO A 77 -9.65 8.88 -8.64
N PHE A 78 -8.71 7.98 -8.89
CA PHE A 78 -8.04 7.89 -10.18
C PHE A 78 -8.91 7.20 -11.23
N ARG A 79 -8.68 7.53 -12.50
CA ARG A 79 -9.27 6.82 -13.63
C ARG A 79 -8.78 5.38 -13.72
N MET A 80 -9.64 4.48 -14.20
CA MET A 80 -9.36 3.03 -14.29
C MET A 80 -8.08 2.71 -15.07
N ASP A 81 -7.81 3.43 -16.16
CA ASP A 81 -6.62 3.21 -16.98
C ASP A 81 -5.33 3.62 -16.25
N HIS A 82 -5.39 4.63 -15.39
CA HIS A 82 -4.28 5.02 -14.51
C HIS A 82 -4.11 4.02 -13.38
N ILE A 83 -5.20 3.59 -12.72
CA ILE A 83 -5.16 2.56 -11.68
C ILE A 83 -4.48 1.30 -12.21
N ARG A 84 -4.81 0.86 -13.42
CA ARG A 84 -4.18 -0.31 -14.06
C ARG A 84 -2.67 -0.16 -14.22
N LYS A 85 -2.20 0.98 -14.74
CA LYS A 85 -0.77 1.26 -14.92
C LYS A 85 -0.04 1.31 -13.59
N MET A 86 -0.57 2.07 -12.62
CA MET A 86 0.02 2.21 -11.29
C MET A 86 0.05 0.86 -10.56
N ALA A 87 -1.05 0.11 -10.55
CA ALA A 87 -1.13 -1.21 -9.93
C ALA A 87 -0.09 -2.18 -10.50
N TYR A 88 0.10 -2.20 -11.82
CA TYR A 88 1.11 -3.04 -12.46
C TYR A 88 2.53 -2.64 -12.02
N GLN A 89 2.82 -1.34 -11.99
CA GLN A 89 4.13 -0.83 -11.59
C GLN A 89 4.43 -1.09 -10.11
N ILE A 90 3.44 -0.90 -9.22
CA ILE A 90 3.55 -1.22 -7.79
C ILE A 90 3.80 -2.71 -7.61
N CYS A 91 2.99 -3.57 -8.25
CA CYS A 91 3.17 -5.02 -8.17
C CYS A 91 4.55 -5.45 -8.70
N LYS A 92 5.03 -4.84 -9.80
CA LYS A 92 6.35 -5.14 -10.36
C LYS A 92 7.49 -4.74 -9.42
N SER A 93 7.38 -3.56 -8.80
CA SER A 93 8.37 -3.05 -7.85
C SER A 93 8.43 -3.90 -6.59
N VAL A 94 7.29 -4.16 -5.96
CA VAL A 94 7.25 -4.93 -4.71
C VAL A 94 7.58 -6.41 -4.96
N ASN A 95 7.22 -6.97 -6.13
CA ASN A 95 7.66 -8.32 -6.49
C ASN A 95 9.20 -8.43 -6.65
N PHE A 96 9.87 -7.35 -7.06
CA PHE A 96 11.32 -7.30 -7.09
C PHE A 96 11.90 -7.33 -5.67
N LEU A 97 11.29 -6.62 -4.70
CA LEU A 97 11.66 -6.75 -3.29
C LEU A 97 11.49 -8.19 -2.80
N HIS A 98 10.33 -8.79 -3.05
CA HIS A 98 10.04 -10.18 -2.66
C HIS A 98 11.04 -11.17 -3.26
N SER A 99 11.48 -10.94 -4.51
CA SER A 99 12.49 -11.78 -5.18
C SER A 99 13.88 -11.64 -4.56
N ASN A 100 14.14 -10.55 -3.84
CA ASN A 100 15.36 -10.27 -3.09
C ASN A 100 15.19 -10.52 -1.58
N LYS A 101 14.22 -11.35 -1.18
CA LYS A 101 13.95 -11.74 0.21
C LYS A 101 13.63 -10.57 1.14
N LEU A 102 13.05 -9.50 0.59
CA LEU A 102 12.63 -8.31 1.32
C LEU A 102 11.11 -8.24 1.38
N THR A 103 10.60 -7.81 2.52
CA THR A 103 9.21 -7.35 2.68
C THR A 103 9.24 -5.85 2.99
N HIS A 104 8.42 -5.03 2.33
CA HIS A 104 8.43 -3.57 2.52
C HIS A 104 7.77 -3.14 3.84
N THR A 105 6.68 -3.82 4.21
CA THR A 105 5.91 -3.67 5.45
C THR A 105 5.14 -2.36 5.66
N ASP A 106 5.54 -1.23 5.07
CA ASP A 106 4.82 0.06 5.17
C ASP A 106 4.32 0.62 3.82
N LEU A 107 3.72 -0.24 2.99
CA LEU A 107 3.09 0.20 1.74
C LEU A 107 1.78 0.95 2.02
N LYS A 108 1.70 2.16 1.46
CA LYS A 108 0.55 3.07 1.54
C LYS A 108 0.64 4.12 0.41
N PRO A 109 -0.44 4.82 0.05
CA PRO A 109 -0.44 5.85 -0.98
C PRO A 109 0.61 6.95 -0.78
N GLU A 110 0.97 7.26 0.46
CA GLU A 110 2.03 8.22 0.83
C GLU A 110 3.43 7.75 0.39
N ASN A 111 3.64 6.43 0.32
CA ASN A 111 4.92 5.81 -0.04
C ASN A 111 4.96 5.35 -1.52
N ILE A 112 3.97 5.75 -2.32
CA ILE A 112 3.98 5.62 -3.78
C ILE A 112 4.01 7.02 -4.37
N LEU A 113 5.10 7.40 -5.03
CA LEU A 113 5.27 8.74 -5.59
C LEU A 113 5.20 8.69 -7.11
N PHE A 114 4.60 9.71 -7.72
CA PHE A 114 4.69 9.92 -9.15
C PHE A 114 6.12 10.31 -9.55
N VAL A 115 6.59 9.83 -10.69
CA VAL A 115 7.87 10.30 -11.27
C VAL A 115 7.79 11.79 -11.58
N LYS A 116 6.65 12.21 -12.15
CA LYS A 116 6.25 13.61 -12.33
C LYS A 116 4.76 13.73 -12.05
N SER A 117 4.36 14.75 -11.32
CA SER A 117 2.97 14.98 -10.91
C SER A 117 2.24 16.05 -11.75
N ASP A 118 2.72 16.32 -12.96
CA ASP A 118 2.07 17.25 -13.89
C ASP A 118 0.64 16.76 -14.23
N TYR A 119 -0.32 17.67 -14.23
CA TYR A 119 -1.73 17.35 -14.46
C TYR A 119 -2.38 18.29 -15.48
N THR A 120 -3.44 17.80 -16.12
CA THR A 120 -4.44 18.64 -16.78
C THR A 120 -5.61 18.86 -15.85
N GLU A 121 -6.30 19.99 -15.98
CA GLU A 121 -7.48 20.33 -15.19
C GLU A 121 -8.65 20.62 -16.12
N ALA A 122 -9.80 20.00 -15.84
CA ALA A 122 -11.02 20.21 -16.62
C ALA A 122 -12.24 20.16 -15.70
N TYR A 123 -13.27 20.95 -16.03
CA TYR A 123 -14.52 20.93 -15.30
C TYR A 123 -15.26 19.60 -15.53
N ASN A 124 -15.57 18.88 -14.44
CA ASN A 124 -16.38 17.67 -14.48
C ASN A 124 -17.86 18.02 -14.20
N PRO A 125 -18.74 18.03 -15.22
CA PRO A 125 -20.13 18.41 -15.04
C PRO A 125 -20.94 17.42 -14.21
N LYS A 126 -20.52 16.13 -14.14
CA LYS A 126 -21.19 15.12 -13.30
C LYS A 126 -20.96 15.39 -11.82
N MET A 127 -19.77 15.87 -11.47
CA MET A 127 -19.38 16.15 -10.08
C MET A 127 -19.49 17.62 -9.71
N LYS A 128 -19.77 18.49 -10.69
CA LYS A 128 -19.89 19.95 -10.55
C LYS A 128 -18.66 20.60 -9.91
N ARG A 129 -17.47 20.13 -10.28
CA ARG A 129 -16.18 20.64 -9.80
C ARG A 129 -15.09 20.41 -10.83
N ASP A 130 -14.00 21.14 -10.71
CA ASP A 130 -12.79 20.88 -11.49
C ASP A 130 -12.13 19.57 -11.04
N GLU A 131 -11.61 18.82 -12.01
CA GLU A 131 -10.94 17.54 -11.82
C GLU A 131 -9.56 17.58 -12.45
N ARG A 132 -8.55 17.23 -11.65
CA ARG A 132 -7.18 17.05 -12.12
C ARG A 132 -6.99 15.63 -12.63
N THR A 133 -6.40 15.51 -13.81
CA THR A 133 -5.99 14.24 -14.41
C THR A 133 -4.47 14.23 -14.55
N ILE A 134 -3.80 13.28 -13.91
CA ILE A 134 -2.35 13.10 -14.04
C ILE A 134 -1.97 12.84 -15.51
N VAL A 135 -0.94 13.52 -16.02
CA VAL A 135 -0.50 13.37 -17.42
C VAL A 135 0.24 12.04 -17.62
N ASN A 136 1.14 11.69 -16.69
CA ASN A 136 1.86 10.42 -16.70
C ASN A 136 1.70 9.71 -15.34
N PRO A 137 1.02 8.55 -15.28
CA PRO A 137 0.82 7.79 -14.05
C PRO A 137 2.02 6.89 -13.70
N ASP A 138 3.23 7.18 -14.19
CA ASP A 138 4.45 6.48 -13.79
C ASP A 138 4.78 6.77 -12.32
N ILE A 139 5.04 5.71 -11.57
CA ILE A 139 5.35 5.78 -10.13
C ILE A 139 6.71 5.18 -9.78
N LYS A 140 7.17 5.49 -8.57
CA LYS A 140 8.19 4.74 -7.83
C LYS A 140 7.72 4.46 -6.39
N VAL A 141 8.21 3.36 -5.83
CA VAL A 141 8.03 3.00 -4.41
C VAL A 141 9.17 3.63 -3.60
N VAL A 142 8.83 4.21 -2.45
CA VAL A 142 9.77 4.91 -1.56
C VAL A 142 9.64 4.42 -0.11
N ASP A 143 10.54 4.92 0.76
CA ASP A 143 10.53 4.71 2.21
C ASP A 143 10.79 3.25 2.63
N PHE A 144 12.06 2.84 2.47
CA PHE A 144 12.51 1.49 2.78
C PHE A 144 12.98 1.33 4.23
N GLY A 145 12.76 2.32 5.10
CA GLY A 145 13.22 2.29 6.49
C GLY A 145 12.49 1.29 7.41
N SER A 146 11.41 0.68 6.92
CA SER A 146 10.74 -0.45 7.59
C SER A 146 10.84 -1.75 6.79
N ALA A 147 11.63 -1.78 5.71
CA ALA A 147 11.83 -3.00 4.97
C ALA A 147 12.63 -4.00 5.82
N THR A 148 12.29 -5.28 5.72
CA THR A 148 12.90 -6.34 6.56
C THR A 148 13.24 -7.53 5.67
N TYR A 149 14.46 -8.04 5.83
CA TYR A 149 14.88 -9.28 5.16
C TYR A 149 14.28 -10.51 5.83
N ASP A 150 14.12 -11.60 5.08
CA ASP A 150 13.56 -12.86 5.60
C ASP A 150 14.34 -13.44 6.80
N ASP A 151 15.65 -13.20 6.86
CA ASP A 151 16.56 -13.68 7.91
C ASP A 151 16.76 -12.71 9.08
N GLU A 152 16.10 -11.54 9.05
CA GLU A 152 16.15 -10.55 10.12
C GLU A 152 15.05 -10.73 11.18
N HIS A 153 15.18 -9.98 12.27
CA HIS A 153 14.16 -9.94 13.30
C HIS A 153 12.87 -9.28 12.78
N HIS A 154 11.77 -10.04 12.82
CA HIS A 154 10.46 -9.54 12.42
C HIS A 154 9.75 -8.87 13.60
N SER A 155 9.65 -7.53 13.53
CA SER A 155 8.88 -6.74 14.50
C SER A 155 7.43 -7.21 14.58
N THR A 156 6.91 -7.41 15.79
CA THR A 156 5.54 -7.91 15.98
C THR A 156 4.44 -7.04 15.37
N LEU A 157 4.68 -5.73 15.21
CA LEU A 157 3.74 -4.78 14.66
C LEU A 157 4.40 -3.92 13.59
N VAL A 158 3.97 -4.11 12.35
CA VAL A 158 4.40 -3.34 11.19
C VAL A 158 3.19 -2.73 10.46
N SER A 159 3.45 -2.00 9.38
CA SER A 159 2.47 -1.27 8.57
C SER A 159 1.78 -0.12 9.27
N THR A 160 1.49 0.91 8.50
CA THR A 160 0.47 1.90 8.85
C THR A 160 -0.90 1.22 8.94
N ARG A 161 -1.65 1.53 10.00
CA ARG A 161 -2.80 0.74 10.46
C ARG A 161 -3.83 0.43 9.37
N HIS A 162 -4.18 1.38 8.51
CA HIS A 162 -5.24 1.21 7.51
C HIS A 162 -4.89 0.22 6.38
N TYR A 163 -3.60 -0.14 6.24
CA TYR A 163 -3.09 -1.05 5.22
C TYR A 163 -2.53 -2.34 5.83
N ARG A 164 -2.73 -2.53 7.15
CA ARG A 164 -2.15 -3.63 7.92
C ARG A 164 -2.94 -4.92 7.69
N ALA A 165 -2.22 -5.98 7.35
CA ALA A 165 -2.78 -7.30 7.10
C ALA A 165 -3.34 -7.98 8.38
N PRO A 166 -4.34 -8.86 8.25
CA PRO A 166 -4.98 -9.54 9.39
C PRO A 166 -3.99 -10.38 10.21
N GLU A 167 -3.04 -11.07 9.57
CA GLU A 167 -2.02 -11.85 10.26
C GLU A 167 -1.09 -11.00 11.15
N VAL A 168 -0.88 -9.73 10.80
CA VAL A 168 -0.12 -8.76 11.62
C VAL A 168 -0.96 -8.33 12.81
N ILE A 169 -2.25 -7.98 12.62
CA ILE A 169 -3.16 -7.60 13.72
C ILE A 169 -3.30 -8.74 14.73
N LEU A 170 -3.42 -9.97 14.21
CA LEU A 170 -3.57 -11.19 14.99
C LEU A 170 -2.24 -11.74 15.53
N ALA A 171 -1.11 -11.10 15.25
CA ALA A 171 0.22 -11.53 15.67
C ALA A 171 0.51 -13.02 15.36
N LEU A 172 0.18 -13.45 14.13
CA LEU A 172 0.38 -14.81 13.63
C LEU A 172 1.73 -15.01 12.93
N GLY A 173 2.58 -13.98 12.92
CA GLY A 173 3.73 -13.88 12.04
C GLY A 173 3.34 -13.27 10.69
N TRP A 174 4.30 -12.63 10.04
CA TRP A 174 4.12 -12.01 8.73
C TRP A 174 5.38 -12.17 7.90
N SER A 175 5.21 -12.06 6.60
CA SER A 175 6.29 -12.01 5.59
C SER A 175 5.73 -11.29 4.35
N GLN A 176 6.25 -11.58 3.15
CA GLN A 176 5.86 -10.96 1.88
C GLN A 176 4.34 -10.82 1.64
N PRO A 177 3.47 -11.78 2.01
CA PRO A 177 2.02 -11.64 1.79
C PRO A 177 1.39 -10.41 2.45
N CYS A 178 1.98 -9.84 3.52
CA CYS A 178 1.41 -8.64 4.14
C CYS A 178 1.46 -7.42 3.21
N ASP A 179 2.50 -7.32 2.37
CA ASP A 179 2.59 -6.27 1.34
C ASP A 179 1.48 -6.40 0.31
N VAL A 180 1.12 -7.64 -0.05
CA VAL A 180 0.03 -7.90 -1.02
C VAL A 180 -1.30 -7.39 -0.48
N TRP A 181 -1.57 -7.60 0.81
CA TRP A 181 -2.75 -7.04 1.46
C TRP A 181 -2.75 -5.51 1.40
N SER A 182 -1.63 -4.88 1.75
CA SER A 182 -1.49 -3.42 1.69
C SER A 182 -1.74 -2.88 0.29
N ILE A 183 -1.27 -3.57 -0.76
CA ILE A 183 -1.56 -3.22 -2.16
C ILE A 183 -3.07 -3.34 -2.45
N GLY A 184 -3.74 -4.40 -2.00
CA GLY A 184 -5.20 -4.51 -2.12
C GLY A 184 -5.96 -3.31 -1.52
N CYS A 185 -5.53 -2.85 -0.34
CA CYS A 185 -6.05 -1.64 0.31
C CYS A 185 -5.74 -0.35 -0.49
N ILE A 186 -4.53 -0.21 -1.04
CA ILE A 186 -4.15 0.93 -1.88
C ILE A 186 -5.02 0.99 -3.14
N LEU A 187 -5.26 -0.14 -3.81
CA LEU A 187 -6.01 -0.17 -5.06
C LEU A 187 -7.48 0.21 -4.88
N ILE A 188 -8.11 -0.20 -3.77
CA ILE A 188 -9.48 0.23 -3.48
C ILE A 188 -9.53 1.73 -3.12
N GLU A 189 -8.50 2.26 -2.45
CA GLU A 189 -8.40 3.68 -2.15
C GLU A 189 -8.19 4.53 -3.41
N TYR A 190 -7.38 4.08 -4.35
CA TYR A 190 -7.26 4.73 -5.67
C TYR A 190 -8.57 4.72 -6.44
N TYR A 191 -9.37 3.66 -6.27
CA TYR A 191 -10.66 3.49 -6.94
C TYR A 191 -11.78 4.33 -6.33
N LEU A 192 -11.74 4.59 -5.02
CA LEU A 192 -12.80 5.30 -4.29
C LEU A 192 -12.43 6.75 -3.90
N GLY A 193 -11.15 7.07 -3.81
CA GLY A 193 -10.63 8.34 -3.30
C GLY A 193 -10.54 8.41 -1.77
N PHE A 194 -10.85 7.32 -1.06
CA PHE A 194 -10.79 7.25 0.41
C PHE A 194 -10.44 5.85 0.90
N THR A 195 -9.85 5.78 2.10
CA THR A 195 -9.50 4.50 2.75
C THR A 195 -10.74 3.73 3.22
N VAL A 196 -10.75 2.41 3.03
CA VAL A 196 -11.88 1.54 3.43
C VAL A 196 -11.81 1.06 4.88
N PHE A 197 -10.67 1.26 5.55
CA PHE A 197 -10.45 0.91 6.96
C PHE A 197 -10.08 2.14 7.83
N PRO A 198 -10.92 3.19 7.89
CA PRO A 198 -10.63 4.43 8.61
C PRO A 198 -10.82 4.27 10.13
N THR A 199 -9.87 3.63 10.81
CA THR A 199 -9.98 3.37 12.25
C THR A 199 -8.66 3.52 12.99
N HIS A 200 -8.76 3.81 14.29
CA HIS A 200 -7.66 3.80 15.24
C HIS A 200 -7.82 2.73 16.33
N ASP A 201 -8.68 1.72 16.13
CA ASP A 201 -8.81 0.56 17.01
C ASP A 201 -8.59 -0.77 16.26
N SER A 202 -8.01 -1.77 16.93
CA SER A 202 -7.70 -3.06 16.27
C SER A 202 -8.92 -3.97 16.13
N ARG A 203 -9.83 -3.98 17.12
CA ARG A 203 -11.06 -4.78 17.04
C ARG A 203 -12.03 -4.17 16.03
N GLU A 204 -12.15 -2.84 16.02
CA GLU A 204 -12.92 -2.13 15.00
C GLU A 204 -12.37 -2.41 13.60
N HIS A 205 -11.05 -2.45 13.42
CA HIS A 205 -10.45 -2.82 12.13
C HIS A 205 -10.84 -4.23 11.69
N LEU A 206 -10.77 -5.23 12.58
CA LEU A 206 -11.22 -6.59 12.28
C LEU A 206 -12.73 -6.65 11.97
N ALA A 207 -13.55 -5.86 12.68
CA ALA A 207 -14.99 -5.77 12.40
C ALA A 207 -15.28 -5.16 11.02
N MET A 208 -14.53 -4.12 10.62
CA MET A 208 -14.59 -3.57 9.27
C MET A 208 -14.18 -4.61 8.23
N MET A 209 -13.11 -5.37 8.49
CA MET A 209 -12.69 -6.47 7.61
C MET A 209 -13.83 -7.49 7.46
N GLU A 210 -14.42 -7.99 8.56
CA GLU A 210 -15.50 -8.97 8.49
C GLU A 210 -16.73 -8.47 7.75
N ARG A 211 -17.04 -7.17 7.88
CA ARG A 211 -18.14 -6.53 7.16
C ARG A 211 -17.90 -6.41 5.65
N ILE A 212 -16.65 -6.25 5.22
CA ILE A 212 -16.27 -6.08 3.81
C ILE A 212 -16.01 -7.43 3.13
N LEU A 213 -15.34 -8.36 3.82
CA LEU A 213 -14.76 -9.57 3.24
C LEU A 213 -15.44 -10.86 3.75
N GLY A 214 -16.31 -10.78 4.75
CA GLY A 214 -16.88 -11.93 5.42
C GLY A 214 -16.04 -12.41 6.62
N PRO A 215 -16.47 -13.46 7.33
CA PRO A 215 -15.87 -13.85 8.61
C PRO A 215 -14.41 -14.26 8.49
N LEU A 216 -13.62 -13.97 9.53
CA LEU A 216 -12.23 -14.42 9.63
C LEU A 216 -12.14 -15.96 9.62
N PRO A 217 -11.11 -16.56 8.99
CA PRO A 217 -10.91 -18.00 9.04
C PRO A 217 -10.72 -18.51 10.47
N LYS A 218 -11.49 -19.51 10.88
CA LYS A 218 -11.45 -20.09 12.24
C LYS A 218 -10.04 -20.45 12.70
N HIS A 219 -9.24 -21.06 11.82
CA HIS A 219 -7.87 -21.45 12.15
C HIS A 219 -6.96 -20.26 12.52
N MET A 220 -7.22 -19.06 12.02
CA MET A 220 -6.47 -17.85 12.38
C MET A 220 -6.90 -17.35 13.78
N ILE A 221 -8.21 -17.40 14.07
CA ILE A 221 -8.78 -17.08 15.38
C ILE A 221 -8.24 -18.04 16.45
N GLU A 222 -8.22 -19.34 16.13
CA GLU A 222 -7.72 -20.40 17.01
C GLU A 222 -6.23 -20.24 17.32
N LYS A 223 -5.41 -19.81 16.36
CA LYS A 223 -3.95 -19.67 16.52
C LYS A 223 -3.51 -18.35 17.16
N THR A 224 -4.33 -17.31 17.14
CA THR A 224 -3.90 -15.98 17.60
C THR A 224 -3.68 -15.94 19.12
N ARG A 225 -2.68 -15.16 19.54
CA ARG A 225 -2.47 -14.79 20.95
C ARG A 225 -3.38 -13.64 21.39
N LYS A 226 -4.05 -12.95 20.46
CA LYS A 226 -4.95 -11.80 20.72
C LYS A 226 -6.34 -12.25 21.18
N ARG A 227 -6.40 -13.09 22.21
CA ARG A 227 -7.65 -13.70 22.72
C ARG A 227 -8.70 -12.68 23.13
N THR A 228 -8.28 -11.50 23.59
CA THR A 228 -9.20 -10.42 24.00
C THR A 228 -10.00 -9.82 22.85
N TYR A 229 -9.72 -10.18 21.60
CA TYR A 229 -10.52 -9.76 20.45
C TYR A 229 -11.70 -10.70 20.17
N PHE A 230 -11.75 -11.88 20.80
CA PHE A 230 -12.68 -12.94 20.43
C PHE A 230 -13.40 -13.53 21.64
N HIS A 231 -14.65 -13.95 21.43
CA HIS A 231 -15.47 -14.68 22.38
C HIS A 231 -16.18 -15.82 21.64
N HIS A 232 -16.01 -17.07 22.10
CA HIS A 232 -16.52 -18.29 21.43
C HIS A 232 -16.19 -18.37 19.93
N ASP A 233 -14.90 -18.16 19.58
CA ASP A 233 -14.38 -18.19 18.20
C ASP A 233 -15.05 -17.22 17.22
N ARG A 234 -15.66 -16.15 17.75
CA ARG A 234 -16.20 -15.03 16.99
C ARG A 234 -15.62 -13.72 17.51
N LEU A 235 -15.56 -12.70 16.66
CA LEU A 235 -15.12 -11.38 17.08
C LEU A 235 -16.01 -10.88 18.23
N ASP A 236 -15.39 -10.45 19.33
CA ASP A 236 -16.08 -9.82 20.45
C ASP A 236 -16.45 -8.39 20.07
N TRP A 237 -17.56 -8.26 19.33
CA TRP A 237 -18.01 -7.04 18.70
C TRP A 237 -19.52 -6.85 18.84
N ASP A 238 -19.93 -5.73 19.44
CA ASP A 238 -21.33 -5.33 19.53
C ASP A 238 -21.71 -4.41 18.37
N GLU A 239 -22.49 -4.92 17.42
CA GLU A 239 -23.00 -4.18 16.26
C GLU A 239 -23.94 -3.03 16.64
N HIS A 240 -24.57 -3.09 17.81
CA HIS A 240 -25.49 -2.06 18.30
C HIS A 240 -24.79 -0.94 19.06
N SER A 241 -23.51 -1.10 19.40
CA SER A 241 -22.69 -0.06 20.02
C SER A 241 -22.48 1.15 19.09
N SER A 242 -21.93 2.26 19.61
CA SER A 242 -21.61 3.43 18.78
C SER A 242 -20.61 3.09 17.67
N ALA A 243 -19.59 2.30 17.99
CA ALA A 243 -18.58 1.83 17.06
C ALA A 243 -19.17 0.81 16.05
N GLY A 244 -20.04 -0.10 16.53
CA GLY A 244 -20.78 -1.03 15.69
C GLY A 244 -21.59 -0.32 14.61
N ARG A 245 -22.41 0.68 15.00
CA ARG A 245 -23.18 1.49 14.05
C ARG A 245 -22.30 2.29 13.08
N TYR A 246 -21.12 2.74 13.52
CA TYR A 246 -20.16 3.41 12.65
C TYR A 246 -19.66 2.45 11.56
N VAL A 247 -19.22 1.25 11.94
CA VAL A 247 -18.78 0.19 11.00
C VAL A 247 -19.91 -0.18 10.05
N SER A 248 -21.13 -0.44 10.53
CA SER A 248 -22.26 -0.83 9.68
C SER A 248 -22.63 0.23 8.64
N ARG A 249 -22.42 1.53 8.93
CA ARG A 249 -22.69 2.64 8.00
C ARG A 249 -21.58 2.86 7.00
N ARG A 250 -20.33 2.60 7.39
CA ARG A 250 -19.13 2.88 6.57
C ARG A 250 -18.71 1.69 5.71
N CYS A 251 -18.97 0.48 6.18
CA CYS A 251 -18.52 -0.75 5.55
C CYS A 251 -19.70 -1.54 4.97
N LYS A 252 -19.48 -2.06 3.77
CA LYS A 252 -20.38 -2.93 3.02
C LYS A 252 -19.54 -3.99 2.30
N PRO A 253 -20.14 -5.11 1.85
CA PRO A 253 -19.42 -6.15 1.11
C PRO A 253 -18.59 -5.59 -0.05
N LEU A 254 -17.38 -6.14 -0.25
CA LEU A 254 -16.37 -5.61 -1.18
C LEU A 254 -16.93 -5.23 -2.56
N LYS A 255 -17.69 -6.14 -3.19
CA LYS A 255 -18.25 -5.91 -4.53
C LYS A 255 -19.26 -4.75 -4.59
N GLU A 256 -19.90 -4.40 -3.48
CA GLU A 256 -20.85 -3.27 -3.44
C GLU A 256 -20.16 -1.90 -3.52
N PHE A 257 -18.82 -1.84 -3.42
CA PHE A 257 -18.06 -0.62 -3.69
C PHE A 257 -17.87 -0.33 -5.18
N MET A 258 -18.19 -1.28 -6.08
CA MET A 258 -18.06 -1.08 -7.52
C MET A 258 -18.97 0.05 -8.02
N LEU A 259 -18.39 1.02 -8.73
CA LEU A 259 -19.09 2.16 -9.35
C LEU A 259 -19.63 1.84 -10.76
N SER A 260 -19.19 0.73 -11.37
CA SER A 260 -19.68 0.21 -12.64
C SER A 260 -19.62 -1.32 -12.64
N GLN A 261 -20.47 -1.96 -13.46
CA GLN A 261 -20.51 -3.41 -13.70
C GLN A 261 -19.74 -3.81 -14.97
N ASP A 262 -18.99 -2.87 -15.56
CA ASP A 262 -18.16 -3.15 -16.73
C ASP A 262 -17.07 -4.18 -16.41
N ALA A 263 -16.67 -4.97 -17.42
CA ALA A 263 -15.72 -6.06 -17.24
C ALA A 263 -14.38 -5.62 -16.62
N GLU A 264 -13.90 -4.41 -16.93
CA GLU A 264 -12.66 -3.89 -16.35
C GLU A 264 -12.76 -3.67 -14.83
N HIS A 265 -13.95 -3.30 -14.34
CA HIS A 265 -14.21 -3.09 -12.92
C HIS A 265 -14.33 -4.42 -12.18
N GLU A 266 -15.03 -5.40 -12.75
CA GLU A 266 -15.05 -6.77 -12.19
C GLU A 266 -13.64 -7.36 -12.12
N LEU A 267 -12.80 -7.16 -13.15
CA LEU A 267 -11.42 -7.64 -13.13
C LEU A 267 -10.54 -6.95 -12.08
N LEU A 268 -10.74 -5.66 -11.82
CA LEU A 268 -10.06 -4.97 -10.72
C LEU A 268 -10.49 -5.55 -9.37
N PHE A 269 -11.80 -5.70 -9.15
CA PHE A 269 -12.34 -6.19 -7.88
C PHE A 269 -12.04 -7.68 -7.65
N ASP A 270 -11.92 -8.47 -8.71
CA ASP A 270 -11.42 -9.84 -8.65
C ASP A 270 -9.94 -9.89 -8.21
N LEU A 271 -9.09 -8.99 -8.73
CA LEU A 271 -7.70 -8.86 -8.27
C LEU A 271 -7.63 -8.42 -6.80
N ILE A 272 -8.39 -7.39 -6.43
CA ILE A 272 -8.45 -6.88 -5.05
C ILE A 272 -8.94 -7.97 -4.10
N GLY A 273 -9.98 -8.73 -4.46
CA GLY A 273 -10.47 -9.85 -3.66
C GLY A 273 -9.41 -10.91 -3.41
N LYS A 274 -8.60 -11.25 -4.43
CA LYS A 274 -7.47 -12.18 -4.28
C LYS A 274 -6.33 -11.62 -3.42
N MET A 275 -6.10 -10.30 -3.44
CA MET A 275 -5.11 -9.61 -2.60
C MET A 275 -5.57 -9.49 -1.14
N LEU A 276 -6.87 -9.37 -0.91
CA LEU A 276 -7.50 -9.27 0.42
C LEU A 276 -7.95 -10.64 0.97
N GLU A 277 -7.37 -11.74 0.48
CA GLU A 277 -7.54 -13.06 1.09
C GLU A 277 -6.95 -13.05 2.51
N TYR A 278 -7.72 -13.53 3.48
CA TYR A 278 -7.32 -13.50 4.89
C TYR A 278 -6.11 -14.37 5.17
N ASP A 279 -6.12 -15.60 4.67
CA ASP A 279 -5.05 -16.56 4.92
C ASP A 279 -3.83 -16.18 4.06
N PRO A 280 -2.72 -15.70 4.65
CA PRO A 280 -1.55 -15.27 3.88
C PRO A 280 -0.95 -16.39 3.03
N ALA A 281 -1.20 -17.67 3.37
CA ALA A 281 -0.73 -18.81 2.58
C ALA A 281 -1.60 -19.07 1.33
N LYS A 282 -2.81 -18.51 1.26
CA LYS A 282 -3.72 -18.61 0.10
C LYS A 282 -3.80 -17.32 -0.70
N ARG A 283 -3.34 -16.21 -0.12
CA ARG A 283 -3.30 -14.90 -0.76
C ARG A 283 -2.44 -14.95 -2.01
N ILE A 284 -2.91 -14.30 -3.08
CA ILE A 284 -2.20 -14.26 -4.36
C ILE A 284 -0.79 -13.70 -4.19
N THR A 285 0.20 -14.29 -4.84
CA THR A 285 1.55 -13.70 -4.89
C THR A 285 1.61 -12.58 -5.93
N LEU A 286 2.55 -11.64 -5.80
CA LEU A 286 2.70 -10.58 -6.81
C LEU A 286 3.11 -11.13 -8.19
N LYS A 287 3.85 -12.24 -8.22
CA LYS A 287 4.20 -12.97 -9.45
C LYS A 287 2.95 -13.50 -10.19
N GLU A 288 1.93 -13.93 -9.46
CA GLU A 288 0.64 -14.34 -10.00
C GLU A 288 -0.22 -13.11 -10.35
N ALA A 289 -0.24 -12.09 -9.48
CA ALA A 289 -0.97 -10.85 -9.71
C ALA A 289 -0.55 -10.17 -11.02
N LEU A 290 0.74 -10.11 -11.34
CA LEU A 290 1.26 -9.55 -12.61
C LEU A 290 0.78 -10.31 -13.86
N LYS A 291 0.21 -11.51 -13.70
CA LYS A 291 -0.41 -12.30 -14.77
C LYS A 291 -1.94 -12.20 -14.78
N HIS A 292 -2.53 -11.44 -13.86
CA HIS A 292 -3.98 -11.29 -13.76
C HIS A 292 -4.58 -10.67 -15.03
N PRO A 293 -5.79 -11.08 -15.48
CA PRO A 293 -6.43 -10.54 -16.68
C PRO A 293 -6.65 -9.03 -16.67
N PHE A 294 -6.76 -8.42 -15.48
CA PHE A 294 -6.83 -6.96 -15.32
C PHE A 294 -5.69 -6.22 -16.02
N PHE A 295 -4.50 -6.83 -16.13
CA PHE A 295 -3.32 -6.23 -16.75
C PHE A 295 -3.16 -6.54 -18.25
N TYR A 296 -4.00 -7.40 -18.84
CA TYR A 296 -3.89 -7.77 -20.27
C TYR A 296 -3.93 -6.58 -21.24
N PRO A 297 -4.73 -5.52 -21.02
CA PRO A 297 -4.70 -4.34 -21.89
C PRO A 297 -3.32 -3.68 -21.99
N LEU A 298 -2.47 -3.76 -20.95
CA LEU A 298 -1.13 -3.15 -20.96
C LEU A 298 -0.18 -3.88 -21.92
N LYS A 299 -0.35 -5.21 -22.09
CA LYS A 299 0.52 -6.04 -22.93
C LYS A 299 0.26 -5.88 -24.42
N LYS A 300 -0.90 -5.34 -24.80
CA LYS A 300 -1.24 -5.09 -26.22
C LYS A 300 -0.55 -3.85 -26.78
N HIS A 301 0.09 -3.05 -25.94
CA HIS A 301 0.74 -1.78 -26.29
C HIS A 301 2.25 -1.77 -26.03
N THR A 302 2.83 -2.94 -25.73
CA THR A 302 4.29 -3.19 -25.66
C THR A 302 4.67 -4.13 -26.78
#